data_AF-A0A1W9Z2E0-F1
#
_entry.id   AF-A0A1W9Z2E0-F1
#
_cell.length_a   1.000
_cell.length_b   1.000
_cell.length_c   1.000
_cell.angle_alpha   90.00
_cell.angle_beta   90.00
_cell.angle_gamma   90.00
#
_symmetry.space_group_name_H-M   'P 1'
#
loop_
_entity.id
_entity.type
_entity.pdbx_description
1 polymer ?
#
loop_
_entity_poly.entity_id
_entity_poly.type
_entity_poly.pdbx_seq_one_letter_code
_entity_poly.pdbx_strand_id
1 'polypeptide(L)' 'MSKTISHWVNNDIFTGSSDATAPVTNPASGAVTGQVALASVEDSRAVIEAAAAAFPAWRDTSLAKRTQIL' A
#
# COMPACT_ATOMS: atom_id res chain seq x y z
N MET A 1 -21.42 3.48 -6.80
CA MET A 1 -20.04 3.02 -7.04
C MET A 1 -19.30 3.11 -5.70
N SER A 2 -18.90 1.97 -5.12
CA SER A 2 -18.10 1.97 -3.89
C SER A 2 -16.67 2.41 -4.21
N LYS A 3 -16.06 3.26 -3.37
CA LYS A 3 -14.67 3.71 -3.56
C LYS A 3 -13.71 2.52 -3.41
N THR A 4 -12.79 2.36 -4.37
CA THR A 4 -11.71 1.38 -4.27
C THR A 4 -10.53 1.98 -3.51
N ILE A 5 -10.01 1.22 -2.55
CA ILE A 5 -8.79 1.50 -1.80
C ILE A 5 -7.64 0.85 -2.57
N SER A 6 -6.80 1.68 -3.17
CA SER A 6 -5.64 1.27 -3.96
C SER A 6 -4.40 1.01 -3.09
N HIS A 7 -3.39 0.39 -3.68
CA HIS A 7 -2.07 0.27 -3.07
C HIS A 7 -1.30 1.60 -3.15
N TRP A 8 -0.20 1.69 -2.41
CA TRP A 8 0.67 2.87 -2.38
C TRP A 8 2.14 2.43 -2.46
N VAL A 9 2.87 2.95 -3.44
CA VAL A 9 4.26 2.59 -3.70
C VAL A 9 5.01 3.84 -4.15
N ASN A 10 6.25 4.03 -3.68
CA ASN A 10 7.10 5.16 -4.09
C ASN A 10 6.43 6.54 -4.02
N ASN A 11 5.66 6.78 -2.96
CA ASN A 11 4.96 8.04 -2.73
C ASN A 11 3.86 8.37 -3.76
N ASP A 12 3.26 7.35 -4.38
CA ASP A 12 2.13 7.52 -5.30
C ASP A 12 1.13 6.35 -5.21
N ILE A 13 -0.06 6.58 -5.77
CA ILE A 13 -1.10 5.56 -5.96
C ILE A 13 -0.56 4.48 -6.89
N PHE A 14 -0.64 3.23 -6.44
CA PHE A 14 -0.31 2.06 -7.22
C PHE A 14 -1.57 1.24 -7.45
N THR A 15 -2.01 1.15 -8.71
CA THR A 15 -3.21 0.39 -9.07
C THR A 15 -2.99 -1.12 -9.02
N GLY A 16 -1.73 -1.57 -9.16
CA GLY A 16 -1.41 -2.99 -9.32
C GLY A 16 -1.77 -3.54 -10.70
N SER A 17 -1.46 -4.81 -10.92
CA SER A 17 -1.73 -5.57 -12.14
C SER A 17 -3.01 -6.41 -12.06
N SER A 18 -3.64 -6.45 -10.88
CA SER A 18 -4.81 -7.28 -10.58
C SER A 18 -6.07 -6.43 -10.54
N ASP A 19 -7.13 -6.88 -11.24
CA ASP A 19 -8.47 -6.28 -11.16
C ASP A 19 -9.29 -6.82 -9.98
N ALA A 20 -8.73 -7.76 -9.20
CA ALA A 20 -9.45 -8.38 -8.10
C ALA A 20 -9.62 -7.43 -6.91
N THR A 21 -10.80 -7.45 -6.29
CA THR A 21 -11.12 -6.63 -5.12
C THR A 21 -11.89 -7.42 -4.06
N ALA A 22 -11.79 -7.01 -2.80
CA ALA A 22 -12.59 -7.54 -1.69
C ALA A 22 -13.42 -6.44 -0.98
N PRO A 23 -14.62 -6.76 -0.47
CA PRO A 23 -15.47 -5.79 0.19
C PRO A 23 -14.92 -5.40 1.57
N VAL A 24 -15.00 -4.10 1.87
CA VAL A 24 -14.81 -3.57 3.22
C VAL A 24 -16.18 -3.38 3.85
N THR A 25 -16.49 -4.15 4.90
CA THR A 25 -17.80 -4.19 5.53
C THR A 25 -17.80 -3.47 6.86
N ASN A 26 -18.78 -2.60 7.10
CA ASN A 26 -19.03 -2.02 8.41
C ASN A 26 -19.62 -3.10 9.35
N PRO A 27 -18.93 -3.50 10.44
CA PRO A 27 -19.38 -4.59 11.29
C PRO A 27 -20.66 -4.27 12.08
N ALA A 28 -20.99 -3.00 12.31
CA ALA A 28 -22.17 -2.60 13.07
C ALA A 28 -23.47 -2.64 12.23
N SER A 29 -23.37 -2.50 10.91
CA SER A 29 -24.53 -2.42 9.99
C SER A 29 -24.57 -3.52 8.94
N GLY A 30 -23.45 -4.23 8.72
CA GLY A 30 -23.30 -5.18 7.61
C GLY A 30 -23.17 -4.53 6.23
N ALA A 31 -23.21 -3.19 6.13
CA ALA A 31 -23.11 -2.49 4.86
C ALA A 31 -21.66 -2.50 4.31
N VAL A 32 -21.51 -2.73 3.00
CA VAL A 32 -20.23 -2.56 2.31
C VAL A 32 -19.95 -1.07 2.11
N THR A 33 -18.84 -0.58 2.68
CA THR A 33 -18.44 0.84 2.64
C THR A 33 -17.36 1.14 1.60
N GLY A 34 -16.71 0.10 1.07
CA GLY A 34 -15.65 0.24 0.07
C GLY A 34 -15.23 -1.10 -0.53
N GLN A 35 -14.27 -1.04 -1.45
CA GLN A 35 -13.58 -2.20 -2.00
C GLN A 35 -12.08 -2.01 -1.77
N VAL A 36 -11.34 -3.06 -1.44
CA VAL A 36 -9.87 -3.02 -1.37
C VAL A 36 -9.30 -3.81 -2.55
N ALA A 37 -8.31 -3.24 -3.22
CA ALA A 37 -7.57 -3.95 -4.27
C ALA A 37 -6.82 -5.16 -3.67
N LEU A 38 -6.84 -6.28 -4.39
CA LEU A 38 -6.13 -7.51 -4.02
C LEU A 38 -4.90 -7.66 -4.91
N ALA A 39 -3.72 -7.41 -4.33
CA ALA A 39 -2.44 -7.46 -5.02
C ALA A 39 -2.14 -8.86 -5.58
N SER A 40 -1.53 -8.88 -6.76
CA SER A 40 -0.89 -10.08 -7.30
C SER A 40 0.45 -10.36 -6.60
N VAL A 41 1.07 -11.51 -6.93
CA VAL A 41 2.43 -11.79 -6.49
C VAL A 41 3.41 -10.82 -7.16
N GLU A 42 3.15 -10.46 -8.41
CA GLU A 42 3.94 -9.51 -9.20
C GLU A 42 3.90 -8.11 -8.60
N ASP A 43 2.72 -7.66 -8.16
CA ASP A 43 2.54 -6.41 -7.42
C ASP A 43 3.38 -6.41 -6.14
N SER A 44 3.31 -7.52 -5.38
CA SER A 44 4.09 -7.68 -4.16
C SER A 44 5.60 -7.62 -4.42
N ARG A 45 6.08 -8.27 -5.50
CA ARG A 45 7.49 -8.21 -5.90
C ARG A 45 7.92 -6.79 -6.26
N ALA A 46 7.11 -6.06 -7.02
CA ALA A 46 7.41 -4.67 -7.40
C ALA A 46 7.57 -3.76 -6.16
N VAL A 47 6.71 -3.93 -5.14
CA VAL A 47 6.84 -3.17 -3.88
C VAL A 47 8.11 -3.56 -3.11
N ILE A 48 8.44 -4.85 -3.05
CA ILE A 48 9.65 -5.34 -2.39
C ILE A 48 10.91 -4.77 -3.07
N GLU A 49 10.96 -4.77 -4.40
CA GLU A 49 12.07 -4.21 -5.17
C GLU A 49 12.22 -2.70 -4.94
N ALA A 50 11.11 -1.96 -4.94
CA ALA A 50 11.09 -0.53 -4.63
C ALA A 50 11.61 -0.24 -3.21
N ALA A 51 11.16 -1.01 -2.22
CA ALA A 51 11.63 -0.89 -0.84
C ALA A 51 13.12 -1.23 -0.71
N ALA A 52 13.59 -2.28 -1.38
CA ALA A 52 15.00 -2.67 -1.41
C ALA A 52 15.88 -1.57 -2.03
N ALA A 53 15.41 -0.90 -3.09
CA ALA A 53 16.11 0.21 -3.71
C ALA A 53 16.18 1.46 -2.82
N ALA A 54 15.12 1.75 -2.04
CA ALA A 54 15.10 2.87 -1.09
C ALA A 54 15.90 2.62 0.19
N PHE A 55 16.08 1.35 0.58
CA PHE A 55 16.65 0.97 1.85
C PHE A 55 18.07 1.52 2.12
N PRO A 56 19.03 1.53 1.18
CA PRO A 56 20.36 2.09 1.43
C PRO A 56 20.33 3.55 1.87
N ALA A 57 19.52 4.40 1.24
CA ALA A 57 19.41 5.81 1.65
C ALA A 57 18.72 5.95 3.03
N TRP A 58 17.72 5.13 3.31
CA TRP A 58 17.01 5.16 4.58
C TRP A 58 17.86 4.65 5.76
N ARG A 59 18.60 3.55 5.57
CA ARG A 59 19.47 2.99 6.62
C ARG A 59 20.57 3.98 7.02
N ASP A 60 21.09 4.73 6.04
CA ASP A 60 22.19 5.69 6.21
C ASP A 60 21.69 7.04 6.78
N THR A 61 20.37 7.24 6.88
CA THR A 61 19.77 8.40 7.57
C THR A 61 20.02 8.32 9.08
N SER A 62 20.42 9.43 9.71
CA SER A 62 20.71 9.45 11.16
C SER A 62 19.49 9.13 12.02
N LEU A 63 19.72 8.57 13.21
CA LEU A 63 18.63 8.30 14.16
C LEU A 63 17.81 9.55 14.47
N ALA A 64 18.47 10.67 14.77
CA ALA A 64 17.80 11.94 15.06
C ALA A 64 16.87 12.39 13.92
N LYS A 65 17.30 12.22 12.66
CA LYS A 65 16.48 12.55 11.49
C LYS A 65 15.32 11.59 11.30
N ARG A 66 15.51 10.28 11.54
CA ARG A 66 14.40 9.30 11.51
C ARG A 66 13.36 9.58 12.59
N THR A 67 13.77 10.03 13.78
CA THR A 67 12.86 10.45 14.85
C THR A 67 12.00 11.66 14.47
N GLN A 68 12.51 12.57 13.62
CA GLN A 68 11.71 13.71 13.14
C GLN A 68 10.66 13.34 12.09
N ILE A 69 10.74 12.14 11.51
CA ILE A 69 9.83 11.67 10.45
C ILE A 69 8.65 10.87 11.04
N LEU A 70 8.84 10.21 12.18
CA LEU A 70 7.82 9.45 12.90
C LEU A 70 6.91 10.36 13.74
#